data_AF-A0A1W9P331-F1
#
_entry.id   AF-A0A1W9P331-F1
#
_cell.length_a   1.000
_cell.length_b   1.000
_cell.length_c   1.000
_cell.angle_alpha   90.00
_cell.angle_beta   90.00
_cell.angle_gamma   90.00
#
_symmetry.space_group_name_H-M   'P 1'
#
loop_
_entity.id
_entity.type
_entity.pdbx_description
1 polymer ?
#
loop_
_entity_poly.entity_id
_entity_poly.type
_entity_poly.pdbx_seq_one_letter_code
_entity_poly.pdbx_strand_id
1 'polypeptide(L)'
;MYQGKYSEAEVYLQKGLRLQPDNYRFYILRARNLLRQGKYQAARVVLDMAEQLHPGSLHVSLGRAWLSALLGEKEKALRLMETASVFHEEVANIYALLGMKKEAVRTIKEGIARGMEEVGENLFPYIYLLNNPGLASLGEEAQFKELLEAERRKYQRYLQSLKMFDNKNLGGK
;
A
#
# COMPACT_ATOMS: atom_id res chain seq x y z
N MET A 1 9.42 15.70 1.88
CA MET A 1 9.67 15.17 3.25
C MET A 1 9.51 13.64 3.35
N TYR A 2 9.86 12.85 2.32
CA TYR A 2 9.73 11.39 2.38
C TYR A 2 10.96 10.68 2.98
N GLN A 3 12.15 11.28 2.82
CA GLN A 3 13.40 10.71 3.33
C GLN A 3 13.39 10.49 4.85
N GLY A 4 12.83 11.41 5.64
CA GLY A 4 12.74 11.28 7.09
C GLY A 4 11.83 10.14 7.58
N LYS A 5 10.72 9.88 6.87
CA LYS A 5 9.80 8.77 7.21
C LYS A 5 10.40 7.41 6.88
N TYR A 6 11.19 7.32 5.81
CA TYR A 6 11.85 6.09 5.44
C TYR A 6 13.01 5.74 6.38
N SER A 7 13.76 6.75 6.86
CA SER A 7 14.82 6.53 7.86
C SER A 7 14.24 6.07 9.21
N GLU A 8 13.11 6.62 9.64
CA GLU A 8 12.45 6.19 10.87
C GLU A 8 11.89 4.77 10.75
N ALA A 9 11.27 4.42 9.61
CA ALA A 9 10.80 3.07 9.35
C ALA A 9 11.93 2.04 9.42
N GLU A 10 13.13 2.34 8.89
CA GLU A 10 14.29 1.45 8.96
C GLU A 10 14.71 1.18 10.41
N VAL A 11 14.65 2.17 11.31
CA VAL A 11 14.98 1.99 12.74
C VAL A 11 14.03 0.98 13.39
N TYR A 12 12.72 1.13 13.17
CA TYR A 12 11.73 0.19 13.72
C TYR A 12 11.83 -1.20 13.09
N LEU A 13 12.09 -1.29 11.79
CA LEU A 13 12.30 -2.55 11.09
C LEU A 13 13.52 -3.29 11.62
N GLN A 14 14.63 -2.58 11.87
CA GLN A 14 15.81 -3.18 12.50
C GLN A 14 15.53 -3.68 13.91
N LYS A 15 14.73 -2.96 14.70
CA LYS A 15 14.29 -3.45 16.01
C LYS A 15 13.44 -4.71 15.89
N GLY A 16 12.50 -4.74 14.96
CA GLY A 16 11.66 -5.92 14.67
C GLY A 16 12.51 -7.13 14.26
N LEU A 17 13.44 -6.94 13.32
CA LEU A 17 14.36 -7.99 12.87
C LEU A 17 15.31 -8.48 13.96
N ARG A 18 15.71 -7.63 14.92
CA ARG A 18 16.49 -8.08 16.09
C ARG A 18 15.65 -8.93 17.05
N LEU A 19 14.37 -8.62 17.21
CA LEU A 19 13.48 -9.34 18.11
C LEU A 19 12.95 -10.65 17.49
N GLN A 20 12.73 -10.66 16.18
CA GLN A 20 12.20 -11.79 15.43
C GLN A 20 12.96 -11.90 14.09
N PRO A 21 14.20 -12.41 14.13
CA PRO A 21 15.04 -12.51 12.93
C PRO A 21 14.47 -13.43 11.85
N ASP A 22 13.57 -14.33 12.21
CA ASP A 22 13.04 -15.37 11.31
C ASP A 22 11.66 -14.98 10.77
N ASN A 23 11.09 -13.86 11.23
CA ASN A 23 9.79 -13.41 10.78
C ASN A 23 9.93 -12.70 9.42
N TYR A 24 9.68 -13.46 8.36
CA TYR A 24 9.77 -13.00 6.96
C TYR A 24 8.96 -11.71 6.68
N ARG A 25 7.91 -11.42 7.46
CA ARG A 25 7.09 -10.21 7.28
C ARG A 25 7.90 -8.92 7.49
N PHE A 26 8.86 -8.92 8.41
CA PHE A 26 9.73 -7.75 8.59
C PHE A 26 10.65 -7.54 7.38
N TYR A 27 11.11 -8.61 6.73
CA TYR A 27 11.86 -8.52 5.48
C TYR A 27 11.00 -7.98 4.35
N ILE A 28 9.74 -8.42 4.22
CA ILE A 28 8.78 -7.86 3.25
C ILE A 28 8.59 -6.36 3.46
N LEU A 29 8.35 -5.92 4.69
CA LEU A 29 8.17 -4.50 4.99
C LEU A 29 9.43 -3.69 4.67
N ARG A 30 10.61 -4.23 4.97
CA ARG A 30 11.89 -3.62 4.63
C ARG A 30 12.12 -3.55 3.13
N ALA A 31 11.82 -4.60 2.38
CA ALA A 31 11.90 -4.60 0.92
C ALA A 31 10.99 -3.53 0.31
N ARG A 32 9.73 -3.45 0.75
CA ARG A 32 8.78 -2.41 0.31
C ARG A 32 9.30 -1.00 0.60
N ASN A 33 9.89 -0.79 1.77
CA ASN A 33 10.51 0.48 2.14
C ASN A 33 11.68 0.83 1.21
N LEU A 34 12.57 -0.14 0.92
CA LEU A 34 13.69 0.01 -0.01
C LEU A 34 13.23 0.31 -1.44
N LEU A 35 12.16 -0.34 -1.92
CA LEU A 35 11.56 -0.06 -3.23
C LEU A 35 11.07 1.38 -3.32
N ARG A 36 10.38 1.88 -2.29
CA ARG A 36 9.93 3.29 -2.22
C ARG A 36 11.11 4.28 -2.18
N GLN A 37 12.28 3.86 -1.70
CA GLN A 37 13.51 4.66 -1.72
C GLN A 37 14.31 4.56 -3.03
N GLY A 38 13.88 3.76 -4.01
CA GLY A 38 14.65 3.52 -5.24
C GLY A 38 15.83 2.54 -5.06
N LYS A 39 15.97 1.91 -3.89
CA LYS A 39 17.09 1.01 -3.55
C LYS A 39 16.81 -0.41 -4.03
N TYR A 40 16.67 -0.58 -5.34
CA TYR A 40 16.18 -1.81 -5.97
C TYR A 40 17.07 -3.03 -5.71
N GLN A 41 18.39 -2.86 -5.76
CA GLN A 41 19.32 -3.96 -5.51
C GLN A 41 19.23 -4.47 -4.07
N ALA A 42 19.14 -3.56 -3.10
CA ALA A 42 18.96 -3.93 -1.70
C ALA A 42 17.59 -4.59 -1.47
N ALA A 43 16.53 -4.06 -2.09
CA ALA A 43 15.20 -4.66 -2.02
C ALA A 43 15.18 -6.09 -2.55
N ARG A 44 15.89 -6.37 -3.65
CA ARG A 44 16.04 -7.73 -4.22
C ARG A 44 16.64 -8.69 -3.21
N VAL A 45 17.78 -8.32 -2.61
CA VAL A 45 18.44 -9.17 -1.59
C VAL A 45 17.52 -9.43 -0.40
N VAL A 46 16.77 -8.42 0.05
CA VAL A 46 15.82 -8.58 1.16
C VAL A 46 14.64 -9.49 0.79
N LEU A 47 14.15 -9.43 -0.45
CA LEU A 47 13.12 -10.35 -0.95
C LEU A 47 13.64 -11.78 -1.07
N ASP A 48 14.91 -11.96 -1.45
CA ASP A 48 15.55 -13.29 -1.50
C ASP A 48 15.65 -13.90 -0.09
N MET A 49 16.00 -13.10 0.92
CA MET A 49 15.98 -13.56 2.33
C MET A 49 14.56 -13.91 2.80
N ALA A 50 13.56 -13.10 2.46
CA ALA A 50 12.17 -13.38 2.81
C ALA A 50 11.67 -14.69 2.17
N GLU A 51 12.06 -14.97 0.93
CA GLU A 51 11.73 -16.22 0.23
C GLU A 51 12.38 -17.43 0.91
N GLN A 52 13.65 -17.31 1.32
CA GLN A 52 14.34 -18.40 2.03
C GLN A 52 13.65 -18.75 3.36
N LEU A 53 13.16 -17.74 4.08
CA LEU A 53 12.45 -17.94 5.35
C LEU A 53 11.03 -18.47 5.15
N HIS A 54 10.35 -18.07 4.06
CA HIS A 54 8.99 -18.52 3.78
C HIS A 54 8.76 -18.68 2.26
N PRO A 55 9.14 -19.83 1.70
CA PRO A 55 8.99 -20.11 0.27
C PRO A 55 7.54 -20.02 -0.19
N GLY A 56 7.31 -19.52 -1.40
CA GLY A 56 5.98 -19.45 -2.01
C GLY A 56 5.04 -18.41 -1.39
N SER A 57 5.57 -17.48 -0.59
CA SER A 57 4.76 -16.40 -0.03
C SER A 57 4.25 -15.46 -1.12
N LEU A 58 2.92 -15.29 -1.21
CA LEU A 58 2.32 -14.29 -2.10
C LEU A 58 2.85 -12.87 -1.81
N HIS A 59 3.20 -12.57 -0.57
CA HIS A 59 3.76 -11.26 -0.20
C HIS A 59 5.16 -11.04 -0.79
N VAL A 60 5.98 -12.10 -0.88
CA VAL A 60 7.27 -12.04 -1.57
C VAL A 60 7.05 -11.87 -3.07
N SER A 61 6.14 -12.65 -3.66
CA SER A 61 5.78 -12.55 -5.09
C SER A 61 5.32 -11.14 -5.45
N LEU A 62 4.47 -10.51 -4.64
CA LEU A 62 4.04 -9.13 -4.82
C LEU A 62 5.18 -8.10 -4.66
N GLY A 63 6.09 -8.32 -3.72
CA GLY A 63 7.31 -7.51 -3.61
C GLY A 63 8.18 -7.59 -4.86
N ARG A 64 8.32 -8.79 -5.44
CA ARG A 64 9.03 -9.00 -6.71
C ARG A 64 8.26 -8.43 -7.91
N ALA A 65 6.93 -8.49 -7.91
CA ALA A 65 6.09 -7.90 -8.94
C ALA A 65 6.28 -6.38 -8.98
N TRP A 66 6.31 -5.74 -7.80
CA TRP A 66 6.59 -4.32 -7.67
C TRP A 66 8.00 -3.97 -8.16
N LEU A 67 9.02 -4.71 -7.72
CA LEU A 67 10.38 -4.53 -8.25
C LEU A 67 10.41 -4.65 -9.78
N SER A 68 9.76 -5.68 -10.34
CA SER A 68 9.71 -5.93 -11.79
C SER A 68 9.05 -4.77 -12.53
N ALA A 69 7.94 -4.22 -11.99
CA ALA A 69 7.26 -3.07 -12.58
C ALA A 69 8.13 -1.80 -12.56
N LEU A 70 8.86 -1.56 -11.47
CA LEU A 70 9.81 -0.43 -11.37
C LEU A 70 10.99 -0.56 -12.36
N LEU A 71 11.34 -1.79 -12.75
CA LEU A 71 12.36 -2.09 -13.75
C LEU A 71 11.81 -2.14 -15.18
N GLY A 72 10.51 -1.90 -15.39
CA GLY A 72 9.87 -1.96 -16.70
C GLY A 72 9.58 -3.39 -17.21
N GLU A 73 9.75 -4.41 -16.37
CA GLU A 73 9.52 -5.82 -16.70
C GLU A 73 8.02 -6.17 -16.55
N LYS A 74 7.19 -5.60 -17.43
CA LYS A 74 5.72 -5.65 -17.32
C LYS A 74 5.14 -7.06 -17.23
N GLU A 75 5.50 -7.94 -18.16
CA GLU A 75 4.92 -9.28 -18.26
C GLU A 75 5.26 -10.11 -17.02
N LYS A 76 6.47 -9.93 -16.50
CA LYS A 76 6.93 -10.59 -15.28
C LYS A 76 6.19 -10.06 -14.04
N ALA A 77 6.00 -8.75 -13.95
CA ALA A 77 5.21 -8.15 -12.87
C ALA A 77 3.78 -8.71 -12.83
N LEU A 78 3.12 -8.82 -13.99
CA LEU A 78 1.76 -9.36 -14.10
C LEU A 78 1.69 -10.84 -13.71
N ARG A 79 2.62 -11.68 -14.18
CA ARG A 79 2.68 -13.09 -13.77
C ARG A 79 2.86 -13.26 -12.25
N LEU A 80 3.70 -12.43 -11.64
CA LEU A 80 4.00 -12.51 -10.20
C LEU A 80 2.83 -12.10 -9.31
N MET A 81 1.82 -11.41 -9.84
CA MET A 81 0.61 -11.02 -9.11
C MET A 81 -0.65 -11.77 -9.54
N GLU A 82 -0.54 -12.79 -10.40
CA GLU A 82 -1.70 -13.46 -11.03
C GLU A 82 -2.71 -14.00 -10.01
N THR A 83 -2.22 -14.51 -8.88
CA THR A 83 -3.04 -15.05 -7.79
C THR A 83 -3.40 -14.00 -6.73
N ALA A 84 -2.95 -12.76 -6.89
CA ALA A 84 -3.19 -11.70 -5.91
C ALA A 84 -4.61 -11.15 -6.00
N SER A 85 -5.24 -10.99 -4.84
CA SER A 85 -6.55 -10.37 -4.72
C SER A 85 -6.46 -8.86 -4.48
N VAL A 86 -7.58 -8.16 -4.64
CA VAL A 86 -7.71 -6.72 -4.38
C VAL A 86 -7.43 -6.31 -2.93
N PHE A 87 -7.38 -7.27 -2.00
CA PHE A 87 -6.99 -7.04 -0.60
C PHE A 87 -5.50 -6.73 -0.43
N HIS A 88 -4.69 -7.01 -1.46
CA HIS A 88 -3.29 -6.65 -1.47
C HIS A 88 -3.15 -5.29 -2.13
N GLU A 89 -2.96 -4.25 -1.32
CA GLU A 89 -2.85 -2.87 -1.77
C GLU A 89 -1.74 -2.67 -2.82
N GLU A 90 -0.72 -3.53 -2.81
CA GLU A 90 0.35 -3.52 -3.81
C GLU A 90 -0.18 -3.68 -5.23
N VAL A 91 -1.26 -4.44 -5.45
CA VAL A 91 -1.78 -4.72 -6.79
C VAL A 91 -2.14 -3.43 -7.52
N ALA A 92 -2.85 -2.52 -6.85
CA ALA A 92 -3.21 -1.21 -7.43
C ALA A 92 -1.96 -0.36 -7.73
N ASN A 93 -0.97 -0.38 -6.83
CA ASN A 93 0.30 0.34 -7.04
C ASN A 93 1.06 -0.21 -8.25
N ILE A 94 1.10 -1.54 -8.40
CA ILE A 94 1.84 -2.17 -9.49
C ILE A 94 1.14 -1.87 -10.83
N TYR A 95 -0.19 -1.96 -10.90
CA TYR A 95 -0.91 -1.51 -12.11
C TYR A 95 -0.63 -0.05 -12.45
N ALA A 96 -0.63 0.85 -11.46
CA ALA A 96 -0.35 2.26 -11.67
C ALA A 96 1.09 2.51 -12.16
N LEU A 97 2.08 1.75 -11.66
CA LEU A 97 3.47 1.80 -12.11
C LEU A 97 3.66 1.25 -13.54
N LEU A 98 2.87 0.25 -13.93
CA LEU A 98 2.87 -0.32 -15.28
C LEU A 98 2.10 0.55 -16.31
N GLY A 99 1.57 1.70 -15.89
CA GLY A 99 0.72 2.55 -16.73
C GLY A 99 -0.68 1.98 -17.00
N MET A 100 -1.05 0.89 -16.33
CA MET A 100 -2.36 0.23 -16.42
C MET A 100 -3.37 0.93 -15.50
N LYS A 101 -3.63 2.20 -15.81
CA LYS A 101 -4.34 3.11 -14.91
C LYS A 101 -5.80 2.71 -14.69
N LYS A 102 -6.48 2.19 -15.72
CA LYS A 102 -7.87 1.74 -15.61
C LYS A 102 -7.99 0.57 -14.64
N GLU A 103 -7.06 -0.37 -14.75
CA GLU A 103 -6.93 -1.54 -13.89
C GLU A 103 -6.62 -1.12 -12.45
N ALA A 104 -5.69 -0.18 -12.26
CA ALA A 104 -5.38 0.37 -10.94
C ALA A 104 -6.62 0.98 -10.26
N VAL A 105 -7.36 1.85 -10.97
CA VAL A 105 -8.59 2.48 -10.44
C VAL A 105 -9.67 1.44 -10.17
N ARG A 106 -9.81 0.43 -11.03
CA ARG A 106 -10.74 -0.68 -10.82
C ARG A 106 -10.40 -1.47 -9.56
N THR A 107 -9.13 -1.84 -9.37
CA THR A 107 -8.66 -2.54 -8.16
C THR A 107 -8.96 -1.74 -6.90
N ILE A 108 -8.75 -0.42 -6.92
CA ILE A 108 -9.07 0.45 -5.78
C ILE A 108 -10.57 0.44 -5.49
N LYS A 109 -11.42 0.60 -6.52
CA LYS A 109 -12.89 0.56 -6.37
C LYS A 109 -13.37 -0.77 -5.77
N GLU A 110 -12.89 -1.87 -6.33
CA GLU A 110 -13.22 -3.22 -5.86
C GLU A 110 -12.73 -3.45 -4.43
N GLY A 111 -11.52 -3.00 -4.10
CA GLY A 111 -10.97 -3.12 -2.74
C GLY A 111 -11.73 -2.28 -1.70
N ILE A 112 -12.20 -1.09 -2.05
CA ILE A 112 -13.07 -0.29 -1.17
C ILE A 112 -14.41 -1.03 -0.95
N ALA A 113 -15.04 -1.52 -2.02
CA ALA A 113 -16.33 -2.18 -1.92
C ALA A 113 -16.24 -3.48 -1.10
N ARG A 114 -15.32 -4.37 -1.47
CA ARG A 114 -15.12 -5.66 -0.79
C ARG A 114 -14.59 -5.50 0.63
N GLY A 115 -13.71 -4.53 0.87
CA GLY A 115 -13.26 -4.22 2.23
C GLY A 115 -14.41 -3.85 3.16
N MET A 116 -15.30 -2.98 2.69
CA MET A 116 -16.48 -2.58 3.46
C MET A 116 -17.48 -3.72 3.65
N GLU A 117 -17.64 -4.59 2.65
CA GLU A 117 -18.58 -5.72 2.68
C GLU A 117 -18.09 -6.89 3.53
N GLU A 118 -16.84 -7.33 3.33
CA GLU A 118 -16.31 -8.57 3.90
C GLU A 118 -15.70 -8.36 5.30
N VAL A 119 -15.05 -7.21 5.53
CA VAL A 119 -14.30 -6.94 6.77
C VAL A 119 -14.74 -5.67 7.50
N GLY A 120 -15.67 -4.90 6.94
CA GLY A 120 -16.16 -3.66 7.54
C GLY A 120 -15.14 -2.50 7.52
N GLU A 121 -14.08 -2.63 6.74
CA GLU A 121 -12.98 -1.67 6.70
C GLU A 121 -12.72 -1.14 5.29
N ASN A 122 -12.46 0.16 5.19
CA ASN A 122 -12.03 0.75 3.93
C ASN A 122 -10.54 0.50 3.71
N LEU A 123 -10.21 -0.41 2.80
CA LEU A 123 -8.83 -0.77 2.46
C LEU A 123 -8.06 0.35 1.73
N PHE A 124 -8.77 1.35 1.21
CA PHE A 124 -8.17 2.49 0.52
C PHE A 124 -8.72 3.82 1.09
N PRO A 125 -8.44 4.14 2.36
CA PRO A 125 -8.95 5.35 2.98
C PRO A 125 -8.38 6.59 2.29
N TYR A 126 -9.11 7.70 2.33
CA TYR A 126 -8.73 8.96 1.66
C TYR A 126 -7.26 9.37 1.87
N ILE A 127 -6.78 9.28 3.11
CA ILE A 127 -5.40 9.65 3.47
C ILE A 127 -4.37 8.74 2.78
N TYR A 128 -4.66 7.45 2.62
CA TYR A 128 -3.82 6.53 1.89
C TYR A 128 -3.72 6.92 0.42
N LEU A 129 -4.88 7.11 -0.23
CA LEU A 129 -4.96 7.48 -1.64
C LEU A 129 -4.21 8.78 -1.95
N LEU A 130 -4.32 9.77 -1.05
CA LEU A 130 -3.69 11.08 -1.20
C LEU A 130 -2.16 11.02 -1.05
N ASN A 131 -1.64 10.19 -0.15
CA ASN A 131 -0.22 10.22 0.23
C ASN A 131 0.62 9.10 -0.39
N ASN A 132 0.01 8.17 -1.14
CA ASN A 132 0.72 7.05 -1.72
C ASN A 132 1.37 7.45 -3.06
N PRO A 133 2.72 7.56 -3.12
CA PRO A 133 3.42 7.93 -4.35
C PRO A 133 3.24 6.90 -5.48
N GLY A 134 2.92 5.64 -5.16
CA GLY A 134 2.64 4.61 -6.16
C GLY A 134 1.40 4.89 -7.00
N LEU A 135 0.50 5.75 -6.52
CA LEU A 135 -0.73 6.14 -7.22
C LEU A 135 -0.63 7.51 -7.89
N ALA A 136 0.54 8.17 -7.86
CA ALA A 136 0.70 9.53 -8.38
C ALA A 136 0.33 9.64 -9.87
N SER A 137 0.58 8.59 -10.66
CA SER A 137 0.25 8.54 -12.09
C SER A 137 -1.27 8.57 -12.38
N LEU A 138 -2.09 8.26 -11.38
CA LEU A 138 -3.55 8.27 -11.48
C LEU A 138 -4.16 9.67 -11.27
N GLY A 139 -3.36 10.65 -10.85
CA GLY A 139 -3.84 11.99 -10.50
C GLY A 139 -4.64 12.69 -11.61
N GLU A 140 -4.37 12.39 -12.89
CA GLU A 140 -5.10 12.94 -14.03
C GLU A 140 -6.31 12.12 -14.49
N GLU A 141 -6.49 10.91 -13.97
CA GLU A 141 -7.60 10.05 -14.36
C GLU A 141 -8.91 10.56 -13.76
N ALA A 142 -9.89 10.89 -14.62
CA ALA A 142 -11.18 11.41 -14.18
C ALA A 142 -11.87 10.49 -13.15
N GLN A 143 -11.82 9.17 -13.39
CA GLN A 143 -12.39 8.17 -12.47
C GLN A 143 -11.67 8.12 -11.12
N PHE A 144 -10.37 8.43 -11.09
CA PHE A 144 -9.61 8.49 -9.84
C PHE A 144 -9.91 9.79 -9.08
N LYS A 145 -10.00 10.93 -9.78
CA LYS A 145 -10.40 12.22 -9.19
C LYS A 145 -11.78 12.13 -8.53
N GLU A 146 -12.75 11.52 -9.21
CA GLU A 146 -14.09 11.29 -8.68
C GLU A 146 -14.07 10.41 -7.42
N LEU A 147 -13.33 9.30 -7.47
CA LEU A 147 -13.15 8.40 -6.33
C LEU A 147 -12.51 9.11 -5.14
N LEU A 148 -11.45 9.89 -5.39
CA LEU A 148 -10.73 10.64 -4.37
C LEU A 148 -11.65 11.66 -3.68
N GLU A 149 -12.48 12.38 -4.45
CA GLU A 149 -13.46 13.31 -3.90
C GLU A 149 -14.58 12.61 -3.11
N ALA A 150 -15.03 11.42 -3.56
CA ALA A 150 -15.98 10.62 -2.80
C ALA A 150 -15.43 10.18 -1.43
N GLU A 151 -14.20 9.68 -1.41
CA GLU A 151 -13.50 9.29 -0.18
C GLU A 151 -13.19 10.51 0.72
N ARG A 152 -12.85 11.66 0.13
CA ARG A 152 -12.67 12.93 0.86
C ARG A 152 -13.94 13.32 1.61
N ARG A 153 -15.11 13.25 0.97
CA ARG A 153 -16.40 13.56 1.62
C ARG A 153 -16.72 12.61 2.77
N LYS A 154 -16.36 11.33 2.67
CA LYS A 154 -16.51 10.37 3.78
C LYS A 154 -15.59 10.73 4.94
N TYR A 155 -14.32 11.03 4.64
CA TYR A 155 -13.33 11.44 5.64
C TYR A 155 -13.71 12.74 6.36
N GLN A 156 -14.21 13.75 5.63
CA GLN A 156 -14.67 15.00 6.23
C GLN A 156 -15.86 14.78 7.19
N ARG A 157 -16.82 13.93 6.81
CA ARG A 157 -17.94 13.57 7.68
C ARG A 157 -17.47 12.86 8.95
N TYR A 158 -16.50 11.97 8.83
CA TYR A 158 -15.86 11.33 9.98
C TYR A 158 -15.17 12.34 10.92
N LEU A 159 -14.41 13.30 10.37
CA LEU A 159 -13.79 14.35 11.19
C LEU A 159 -14.83 15.26 11.87
N GLN A 160 -15.94 15.55 11.20
CA GLN A 160 -17.03 16.33 11.78
C GLN A 160 -17.73 15.58 12.91
N SER A 161 -17.97 14.27 12.76
CA SER A 161 -18.61 13.49 13.83
C SER A 161 -17.74 13.47 15.08
N LEU A 162 -16.42 13.28 14.95
CA LEU A 162 -15.47 13.34 16.07
C LEU A 162 -15.56 14.67 16.83
N LYS A 163 -15.58 15.81 16.12
CA LYS A 163 -15.73 17.14 16.75
C LYS A 163 -17.06 17.31 17.48
N MET A 164 -18.14 16.73 16.96
CA MET A 164 -19.45 16.75 17.63
C MET A 164 -19.47 15.89 18.90
N PHE A 165 -18.72 14.77 18.93
CA PHE A 165 -18.54 13.97 20.14
C PHE A 165 -17.77 14.75 21.21
N ASP A 166 -16.68 15.43 20.85
CA ASP A 166 -15.88 16.22 21.80
C ASP A 166 -16.69 17.39 22.40
N ASN A 167 -17.49 18.07 21.58
CA ASN A 167 -18.35 19.17 22.05
C ASN A 167 -19.50 18.71 22.94
N LYS A 168 -20.04 17.49 22.76
CA LYS A 168 -21.10 16.95 23.63
C LYS A 168 -20.59 16.50 25.00
N ASN A 169 -19.32 16.12 25.11
CA ASN A 169 -18.70 15.71 26.38
C ASN A 169 -18.21 16.88 27.25
N LEU A 170 -18.17 18.11 26.71
CA LEU A 170 -17.76 19.32 27.44
C LEU A 170 -18.94 20.16 27.95
N GLY A 171 -20.19 19.77 27.64
CA GLY A 171 -21.42 20.47 28.05
C GLY A 171 -22.07 19.97 29.34
N GLY A 172 -21.41 19.06 30.08
CA GLY A 172 -21.92 18.50 31.34
C GLY A 172 -21.17 19.03 32.56
N LYS A 173 -21.50 20.25 33.00
CA LYS A 173 -21.37 20.70 34.39
C LYS A 173 -22.60 21.52 34.76
#